data_AF-A0A367M8K1-F1
#
_entry.id   AF-A0A367M8K1-F1
#
_cell.length_a   1.000
_cell.length_b   1.000
_cell.length_c   1.000
_cell.angle_alpha   90.00
_cell.angle_beta   90.00
_cell.angle_gamma   90.00
#
_symmetry.space_group_name_H-M   'P 1'
#
loop_
_entity.id
_entity.type
_entity.pdbx_description
1 polymer ?
#
loop_
_entity_poly.entity_id
_entity_poly.type
_entity_poly.pdbx_seq_one_letter_code
_entity_poly.pdbx_strand_id
1 'polypeptide(L)'
;MAPFKCGLLAGCLLASSGVFAGQDAPPPDLSGVLTGSTNAAHESSIESDIPPIRLSSLKEAALGYGVRSGLARRSYEIGKMLSANESLLYIIFNFAALVLERNVMHP
;
A
#
# COMPACT_ATOMS: atom_id res chain seq x y z
N MET A 1 -11.19 -51.62 -8.54
CA MET A 1 -12.53 -51.08 -8.27
C MET A 1 -12.40 -50.11 -7.10
N ALA A 2 -12.71 -48.83 -7.33
CA ALA A 2 -12.70 -47.65 -6.43
C ALA A 2 -11.34 -47.10 -5.90
N PRO A 3 -10.98 -45.85 -6.28
CA PRO A 3 -9.86 -45.07 -5.73
C PRO A 3 -10.32 -43.94 -4.78
N PHE A 4 -9.64 -43.76 -3.63
CA PHE A 4 -9.87 -42.61 -2.74
C PHE A 4 -8.74 -41.58 -2.83
N LYS A 5 -9.06 -40.53 -3.58
CA LYS A 5 -8.56 -39.15 -3.59
C LYS A 5 -7.55 -38.77 -2.49
N CYS A 6 -6.27 -38.66 -2.88
CA CYS A 6 -5.26 -37.87 -2.18
C CYS A 6 -5.22 -36.48 -2.83
N GLY A 7 -6.15 -35.63 -2.41
CA GLY A 7 -6.17 -34.22 -2.74
C GLY A 7 -6.26 -33.43 -1.44
N LEU A 8 -5.58 -32.27 -1.41
CA LEU A 8 -5.66 -31.25 -0.36
C LEU A 8 -4.55 -31.25 0.71
N LEU A 9 -3.29 -31.25 0.29
CA LEU A 9 -2.18 -30.69 1.10
C LEU A 9 -1.27 -29.81 0.22
N ALA A 10 -1.86 -28.78 -0.37
CA ALA A 10 -1.13 -27.73 -1.09
C ALA A 10 -1.86 -26.38 -0.92
N GLY A 11 -2.11 -25.99 0.33
CA GLY A 11 -2.61 -24.68 0.68
C GLY A 11 -1.80 -24.14 1.86
N CYS A 12 -1.36 -22.89 1.77
CA CYS A 12 -0.64 -22.12 2.81
C CYS A 12 0.91 -22.12 2.78
N LEU A 13 1.55 -22.18 1.61
CA LEU A 13 2.98 -21.80 1.46
C LEU A 13 3.23 -20.62 0.50
N LEU A 14 2.21 -19.82 0.18
CA LEU A 14 2.34 -18.65 -0.72
C LEU A 14 1.95 -17.31 -0.07
N ALA A 15 2.14 -17.13 1.24
CA ALA A 15 1.97 -15.83 1.90
C ALA A 15 3.28 -15.02 2.00
N SER A 16 4.24 -15.24 1.09
CA SER A 16 5.41 -14.37 0.90
C SER A 16 5.41 -13.70 -0.47
N SER A 17 4.24 -13.37 -1.01
CA SER A 17 4.15 -12.34 -2.03
C SER A 17 4.00 -11.01 -1.33
N GLY A 18 5.10 -10.27 -1.22
CA GLY A 18 5.00 -8.81 -1.14
C GLY A 18 4.23 -8.38 -2.36
N VAL A 19 2.92 -8.17 -2.19
CA VAL A 19 2.04 -7.62 -3.22
C VAL A 19 2.47 -6.18 -3.40
N PHE A 20 3.48 -5.98 -4.25
CA PHE A 20 3.63 -4.75 -5.00
C PHE A 20 2.45 -4.74 -5.97
N ALA A 21 1.27 -4.36 -5.46
CA ALA A 21 0.11 -4.09 -6.29
C ALA A 21 0.58 -3.11 -7.38
N GLY A 22 0.33 -3.45 -8.63
CA GLY A 22 0.78 -2.67 -9.78
C GLY A 22 0.49 -1.19 -9.59
N GLN A 23 1.41 -0.35 -10.07
CA GLN A 23 1.44 1.11 -9.85
C GLN A 23 0.13 1.84 -10.23
N ASP A 24 -0.78 1.19 -10.96
CA ASP A 24 -2.04 1.77 -11.45
C ASP A 24 -3.31 1.34 -10.69
N ALA A 25 -3.25 0.33 -9.81
CA ALA A 25 -4.43 -0.05 -9.03
C ALA A 25 -4.56 0.87 -7.80
N PRO A 26 -5.72 1.53 -7.57
CA PRO A 26 -5.88 2.41 -6.43
C PRO A 26 -5.68 1.62 -5.13
N PRO A 27 -4.78 2.04 -4.23
CA PRO A 27 -4.63 1.41 -2.94
C PRO A 27 -5.94 1.51 -2.15
N PRO A 28 -6.26 0.51 -1.31
CA PRO A 28 -7.53 0.44 -0.59
C PRO A 28 -7.77 1.74 0.19
N ASP A 29 -9.00 2.24 0.11
CA ASP A 29 -9.38 3.48 0.79
C ASP A 29 -9.49 3.25 2.31
N LEU A 30 -9.19 4.29 3.09
CA LEU A 30 -9.22 4.23 4.56
C LEU A 30 -10.60 3.78 5.07
N SER A 31 -11.67 4.20 4.39
CA SER A 31 -13.04 3.80 4.69
C SER A 31 -13.27 2.29 4.57
N GLY A 32 -12.72 1.66 3.54
CA GLY A 32 -12.80 0.21 3.32
C GLY A 32 -11.98 -0.59 4.33
N VAL A 33 -10.87 -0.03 4.81
CA VAL A 33 -10.02 -0.67 5.83
C VAL A 33 -10.67 -0.57 7.22
N LEU A 34 -11.26 0.58 7.56
CA LEU A 34 -11.89 0.80 8.87
C LEU A 34 -13.16 -0.03 9.06
N THR A 35 -13.98 -0.19 8.01
CA THR A 35 -15.19 -1.03 8.07
C THR A 35 -14.88 -2.52 8.28
N GLY A 36 -13.77 -3.02 7.73
CA GLY A 36 -13.27 -4.35 8.04
C GLY A 36 -12.72 -4.47 9.46
N SER A 37 -12.07 -3.42 9.95
CA SER A 37 -11.48 -3.39 11.30
C SER A 37 -12.51 -3.37 12.42
N THR A 38 -13.63 -2.64 12.28
CA THR A 38 -14.67 -2.59 13.33
C THR A 38 -15.34 -3.94 13.55
N ASN A 39 -15.50 -4.72 12.47
CA ASN A 39 -16.08 -6.05 12.55
C ASN A 39 -15.10 -7.05 13.19
N ALA A 40 -13.80 -6.95 12.87
CA ALA A 40 -12.75 -7.77 13.48
C ALA A 40 -12.50 -7.42 14.97
N ALA A 41 -12.62 -6.14 15.35
CA ALA A 41 -12.49 -5.69 16.73
C ALA A 41 -13.63 -6.19 17.64
N HIS A 42 -14.80 -6.49 17.07
CA HIS A 42 -15.92 -7.04 17.84
C HIS A 42 -15.71 -8.53 18.19
N GLU A 43 -14.95 -9.28 17.38
CA GLU A 43 -14.58 -10.68 17.65
C GLU A 43 -13.45 -10.82 18.67
N SER A 44 -12.64 -9.78 18.90
CA SER A 44 -11.47 -9.82 19.79
C SER A 44 -11.72 -9.36 21.23
N SER A 45 -12.98 -9.26 21.69
CA SER A 45 -13.33 -8.91 23.08
C SER A 45 -12.84 -9.92 24.15
N ILE A 46 -12.05 -10.93 23.73
CA ILE A 46 -11.21 -11.77 24.59
C ILE A 46 -9.85 -11.05 24.80
N GLU A 47 -9.89 -9.78 25.23
CA GLU A 47 -8.72 -8.87 25.29
C GLU A 47 -8.05 -8.88 26.67
N SER A 48 -8.60 -9.57 27.69
CA SER A 48 -8.09 -9.44 29.06
C SER A 48 -6.81 -10.21 29.38
N ASP A 49 -6.20 -10.95 28.43
CA ASP A 49 -5.06 -11.82 28.72
C ASP A 49 -3.99 -11.87 27.60
N ILE A 50 -3.75 -10.75 26.92
CA ILE A 50 -2.60 -10.64 25.99
C ILE A 50 -1.36 -10.22 26.78
N PRO A 51 -0.26 -11.02 26.76
CA PRO A 51 0.98 -10.63 27.43
C PRO A 51 1.50 -9.27 26.90
N PRO A 52 2.04 -8.39 27.77
CA PRO A 52 2.38 -7.02 27.41
C PRO A 52 3.39 -6.93 26.25
N ILE A 53 4.30 -7.90 26.14
CA ILE A 53 5.28 -7.96 25.06
C ILE A 53 4.64 -8.26 23.69
N ARG A 54 3.57 -9.06 23.66
CA ARG A 54 2.82 -9.29 22.42
C ARG A 54 2.04 -8.04 22.03
N LEU A 55 1.43 -7.38 23.01
CA LEU A 55 0.72 -6.11 22.81
C LEU A 55 1.65 -5.06 22.19
N SER A 56 2.85 -4.86 22.76
CA SER A 56 3.81 -3.89 22.21
C SER A 56 4.27 -4.26 20.80
N SER A 57 4.53 -5.54 20.54
CA SER A 57 4.91 -6.00 19.20
C SER A 57 3.79 -5.81 18.17
N LEU A 58 2.53 -6.02 18.57
CA LEU A 58 1.37 -5.84 17.71
C LEU A 58 1.13 -4.37 17.39
N LYS A 59 1.29 -3.48 18.38
CA LYS A 59 1.25 -2.03 18.18
C LYS A 59 2.31 -1.57 17.19
N GLU A 60 3.55 -2.01 17.38
CA GLU A 60 4.65 -1.63 16.48
C GLU A 60 4.43 -2.13 15.06
N ALA A 61 3.99 -3.39 14.91
CA ALA A 61 3.64 -3.94 13.60
C ALA A 61 2.50 -3.14 12.95
N ALA A 62 1.43 -2.84 13.70
CA ALA A 62 0.29 -2.07 13.21
C ALA A 62 0.71 -0.66 12.75
N LEU A 63 1.56 0.03 13.53
CA LEU A 63 2.11 1.33 13.15
C LEU A 63 2.95 1.23 11.87
N GLY A 64 3.85 0.25 11.78
CA GLY A 64 4.68 0.03 10.59
C GLY A 64 3.85 -0.26 9.34
N TYR A 65 2.77 -1.03 9.44
CA TYR A 65 1.84 -1.25 8.34
C TYR A 65 1.06 0.02 7.97
N GLY A 66 0.58 0.77 8.97
CA GLY A 66 -0.13 2.02 8.75
C GLY A 66 0.70 3.10 8.06
N VAL A 67 1.98 3.24 8.42
CA VAL A 67 2.90 4.18 7.76
C VAL A 67 3.10 3.81 6.29
N ARG A 68 3.36 2.54 5.98
CA ARG A 68 3.58 2.08 4.61
C ARG A 68 2.32 2.23 3.75
N SER A 69 1.16 1.86 4.28
CA SER A 69 -0.10 1.96 3.55
C SER A 69 -0.52 3.42 3.32
N GLY A 70 -0.35 4.27 4.33
CA GLY A 70 -0.63 5.71 4.22
C GLY A 70 0.29 6.41 3.22
N LEU A 71 1.59 6.09 3.24
CA LEU A 71 2.54 6.60 2.24
C LEU A 71 2.14 6.17 0.83
N ALA A 72 1.85 4.88 0.62
CA ALA A 72 1.44 4.37 -0.68
C ALA A 72 0.17 5.06 -1.19
N ARG A 73 -0.83 5.25 -0.31
CA ARG A 73 -2.06 5.99 -0.66
C ARG A 73 -1.75 7.43 -1.06
N ARG A 74 -0.92 8.12 -0.29
CA ARG A 74 -0.58 9.51 -0.56
C ARG A 74 0.22 9.66 -1.85
N SER A 75 1.18 8.78 -2.10
CA SER A 75 1.94 8.73 -3.35
C SER A 75 1.04 8.52 -4.56
N TYR A 76 0.05 7.63 -4.45
CA TYR A 76 -0.94 7.42 -5.51
C TYR A 76 -1.77 8.68 -5.79
N GLU A 77 -2.28 9.34 -4.75
CA GLU A 77 -3.04 10.58 -4.89
C GLU A 77 -2.22 11.69 -5.54
N ILE A 78 -0.96 11.86 -5.12
CA ILE A 78 -0.04 12.84 -5.73
C ILE A 78 0.22 12.47 -7.19
N GLY A 79 0.49 11.20 -7.49
CA GLY A 79 0.67 10.74 -8.88
C GLY A 79 -0.52 11.08 -9.75
N LYS A 80 -1.74 10.79 -9.27
CA LYS A 80 -2.98 11.15 -9.97
C LYS A 80 -3.11 12.67 -10.19
N MET A 81 -2.77 13.48 -9.18
CA MET A 81 -2.78 14.94 -9.30
C MET A 81 -1.75 15.44 -10.32
N LEU A 82 -0.53 14.88 -10.34
CA LEU A 82 0.51 15.23 -11.29
C LEU A 82 0.07 14.90 -12.73
N SER A 83 -0.42 13.69 -12.97
CA SER A 83 -0.91 13.28 -14.28
C SER A 83 -2.08 14.13 -14.76
N ALA A 84 -3.02 14.49 -13.87
CA ALA A 84 -4.14 15.37 -14.22
C ALA A 84 -3.69 16.80 -14.61
N ASN A 85 -2.52 17.25 -14.13
CA ASN A 85 -2.00 18.60 -14.34
C ASN A 85 -0.75 18.62 -15.24
N GLU A 86 -0.45 17.55 -15.96
CA GLU A 86 0.80 17.38 -16.72
C GLU A 86 1.02 18.53 -17.73
N SER A 87 0.00 18.92 -18.47
CA SER A 87 0.09 20.02 -19.45
C SER A 87 0.38 21.38 -18.82
N LEU A 88 -0.26 21.66 -17.68
CA LEU A 88 -0.02 22.88 -16.90
C LEU A 88 1.41 22.88 -16.34
N LEU A 89 1.85 21.75 -15.80
CA LEU A 89 3.22 21.59 -15.27
C LEU A 89 4.26 21.77 -16.37
N TYR A 90 4.02 21.29 -17.58
CA TYR A 90 4.93 21.48 -18.72
C TYR A 90 5.09 22.96 -19.10
N ILE A 91 4.01 23.75 -19.00
CA ILE A 91 4.05 25.20 -19.28
C ILE A 91 4.81 25.94 -18.17
N ILE A 92 4.52 25.64 -16.90
CA ILE A 92 5.16 26.30 -15.75
C ILE A 92 6.65 25.93 -15.66
N PHE A 93 6.96 24.64 -15.82
CA PHE A 93 8.30 24.09 -15.74
C PHE A 93 8.91 23.85 -17.12
N ASN A 94 8.84 24.86 -17.98
CA ASN A 94 9.37 24.80 -19.33
C ASN A 94 10.91 24.94 -19.35
N PHE A 95 11.59 23.89 -18.91
CA PHE A 95 13.06 23.84 -18.93
C PHE A 95 13.63 23.82 -20.35
N ALA A 96 12.86 23.37 -21.34
CA ALA A 96 13.30 23.36 -22.74
C ALA A 96 13.59 24.77 -23.26
N ALA A 97 12.85 25.78 -22.81
CA ALA A 97 13.10 27.19 -23.15
C ALA A 97 14.33 27.80 -22.43
N LEU A 98 14.86 27.12 -21.41
CA LEU A 98 16.01 27.57 -20.62
C LEU A 98 17.33 26.91 -21.06
N VAL A 99 17.28 26.06 -22.10
CA VAL A 99 18.45 25.37 -22.64
C VAL A 99 19.27 26.33 -23.50
N LEU A 100 20.55 26.51 -23.17
CA LEU A 100 21.50 27.29 -23.98
C LEU A 100 21.95 26.49 -25.23
N GLU A 101 22.51 27.16 -26.23
CA GLU A 101 22.89 26.59 -27.56
C GLU A 101 23.72 25.30 -27.53
N ARG A 102 24.40 24.99 -26.42
CA ARG A 102 25.15 23.73 -26.21
C ARG A 102 24.40 22.65 -25.43
N ASN A 103 23.08 22.76 -25.31
CA ASN A 103 22.26 21.86 -24.53
C ASN A 103 22.62 21.84 -23.02
N VAL A 104 23.15 22.97 -22.52
CA VAL A 104 23.57 23.13 -21.12
C VAL A 104 22.44 23.79 -20.34
N MET A 105 22.00 23.15 -19.25
CA MET A 105 21.08 23.75 -18.29
C MET A 105 21.79 24.83 -17.47
N HIS A 106 21.10 25.94 -17.20
CA HIS A 106 21.63 26.99 -16.34
C HIS A 106 21.84 26.47 -14.91
N PRO A 107 22.88 26.94 -14.20
CA PRO A 107 23.20 26.50 -12.84
C PRO A 107 22.15 26.90 -11.80
#